data_AF-A0A9P5RB11-F1
#
_entry.id   AF-A0A9P5RB11-F1
#
_cell.length_a   1.000
_cell.length_b   1.000
_cell.length_c   1.000
_cell.angle_alpha   90.00
_cell.angle_beta   90.00
_cell.angle_gamma   90.00
#
_symmetry.space_group_name_H-M   'P 1'
#
loop_
_entity.id
_entity.type
_entity.pdbx_description
1 polymer ?
#
loop_
_entity_poly.entity_id
_entity_poly.type
_entity_poly.pdbx_seq_one_letter_code
_entity_poly.pdbx_strand_id
1 'polypeptide(L)'
;MTAKKAPVFGLTTRHILYLVIMHTIGAMILDAGINFGLATAMYRNNKHPVYIWPLPNTLAGDIAVTIIIQQALTWILDRLAVRGDLKKGLVAPLRMPAEASKLVRWFVGLEDVKAPGRPGFVFHFKRIVVLIVMSFLVYWPITIGVIYGLKSGDVGAATGDHAGDFNLWPFPQIFKGVYSACLGLTTPFVSYVTLIYEGETQAAAGGAEEAKATA
;
A
#
# COMPACT_ATOMS: atom_id res chain seq x y z
N MET A 1 -2.22 0.69 -30.80
CA MET A 1 -1.65 0.02 -29.61
C MET A 1 -0.18 0.40 -29.52
N THR A 2 0.25 1.03 -28.43
CA THR A 2 1.67 1.38 -28.23
C THR A 2 2.49 0.09 -28.09
N ALA A 3 3.66 -0.01 -28.72
CA ALA A 3 4.52 -1.17 -28.58
C ALA A 3 4.92 -1.37 -27.10
N LYS A 4 4.82 -2.61 -26.60
CA LYS A 4 5.26 -2.94 -25.24
C LYS A 4 6.76 -2.68 -25.12
N LYS A 5 7.18 -1.99 -24.06
CA LYS A 5 8.60 -1.74 -23.80
C LYS A 5 9.29 -3.03 -23.36
N ALA A 6 10.54 -3.20 -23.79
CA ALA A 6 11.39 -4.29 -23.32
C ALA A 6 11.72 -4.11 -21.82
N PRO A 7 11.86 -5.21 -21.06
CA PRO A 7 12.35 -5.14 -19.69
C PRO A 7 13.76 -4.56 -19.63
N VAL A 8 14.05 -3.74 -18.62
CA VAL A 8 15.37 -3.10 -18.45
C VAL A 8 16.02 -3.46 -17.12
N PHE A 9 17.35 -3.39 -17.08
CA PHE A 9 18.13 -3.51 -15.85
C PHE A 9 18.30 -2.13 -15.21
N GLY A 10 17.97 -2.02 -13.92
CA GLY A 10 18.15 -0.79 -13.16
C GLY A 10 17.02 0.24 -13.33
N LEU A 11 16.97 1.17 -12.39
CA LEU A 11 16.01 2.27 -12.39
C LEU A 11 16.44 3.35 -13.39
N THR A 12 15.50 3.81 -14.20
CA THR A 12 15.69 5.01 -15.04
C THR A 12 14.99 6.21 -14.39
N THR A 13 15.32 7.42 -14.82
CA THR A 13 14.63 8.65 -14.37
C THR A 13 13.12 8.55 -14.48
N ARG A 14 12.63 7.91 -15.55
CA ARG A 14 11.19 7.68 -15.75
C ARG A 14 10.60 6.75 -14.68
N HIS A 15 11.31 5.74 -14.23
CA HIS A 15 10.87 4.89 -13.11
C HIS A 15 10.83 5.66 -11.81
N ILE A 16 11.85 6.47 -11.54
CA ILE A 16 11.91 7.29 -10.32
C ILE A 16 10.73 8.27 -10.28
N LEU A 17 10.51 9.02 -11.36
CA LEU A 17 9.36 9.94 -11.45
C LEU A 17 8.02 9.20 -11.34
N TYR A 18 7.89 8.04 -11.96
CA TYR A 18 6.70 7.20 -11.88
C TYR A 18 6.42 6.74 -10.43
N LEU A 19 7.43 6.23 -9.74
CA LEU A 19 7.29 5.73 -8.36
C LEU A 19 7.07 6.86 -7.35
N VAL A 20 7.80 7.97 -7.48
CA VAL A 20 7.70 9.09 -6.53
C VAL A 20 6.41 9.89 -6.76
N ILE A 21 6.11 10.28 -7.99
CA ILE A 21 4.98 11.18 -8.25
C ILE A 21 3.67 10.40 -8.22
N MET A 22 3.54 9.33 -9.00
CA MET A 22 2.26 8.62 -9.09
C MET A 22 2.03 7.69 -7.90
N HIS A 23 3.03 6.88 -7.57
CA HIS A 23 2.88 5.83 -6.55
C HIS A 23 3.28 6.26 -5.15
N THR A 24 3.83 7.44 -4.94
CA THR A 24 4.03 7.98 -3.58
C THR A 24 3.08 9.14 -3.37
N ILE A 25 3.31 10.29 -4.02
CA ILE A 25 2.49 11.49 -3.79
C ILE A 25 1.02 11.25 -4.17
N GLY A 26 0.77 10.68 -5.35
CA GLY A 26 -0.59 10.35 -5.80
C GLY A 26 -1.32 9.39 -4.85
N ALA A 27 -0.65 8.32 -4.43
CA ALA A 27 -1.18 7.37 -3.47
C ALA A 27 -1.49 8.02 -2.11
N MET A 28 -0.55 8.80 -1.56
CA MET A 28 -0.74 9.51 -0.29
C MET A 28 -1.96 10.43 -0.31
N ILE A 29 -2.17 11.18 -1.40
CA ILE A 29 -3.31 12.10 -1.54
C ILE A 29 -4.63 11.31 -1.60
N LEU A 30 -4.67 10.23 -2.38
CA LEU A 30 -5.86 9.39 -2.50
C LEU A 30 -6.21 8.72 -1.17
N ASP A 31 -5.22 8.13 -0.51
CA ASP A 31 -5.39 7.44 0.77
C ASP A 31 -5.88 8.40 1.85
N ALA A 32 -5.27 9.59 1.92
CA ALA A 32 -5.69 10.66 2.82
C ALA A 32 -7.13 11.08 2.59
N GLY A 33 -7.50 11.35 1.33
CA GLY A 33 -8.84 11.80 0.96
C GLY A 33 -9.92 10.78 1.29
N ILE A 34 -9.70 9.51 0.93
CA ILE A 34 -10.66 8.42 1.18
C ILE A 34 -10.86 8.23 2.69
N ASN A 35 -9.77 8.14 3.46
CA ASN A 35 -9.87 7.89 4.90
C ASN A 35 -10.39 9.10 5.68
N PHE A 36 -10.07 10.33 5.24
CA PHE A 36 -10.71 11.53 5.78
C PHE A 36 -12.22 11.50 5.56
N GLY A 37 -12.66 11.12 4.35
CA GLY A 37 -14.07 10.95 4.01
C GLY A 37 -14.76 9.90 4.89
N LEU A 38 -14.12 8.73 5.08
CA LEU A 38 -14.62 7.67 5.95
C LEU A 38 -14.71 8.12 7.42
N ALA A 39 -13.67 8.77 7.95
CA ALA A 39 -13.72 9.36 9.30
C ALA A 39 -14.81 10.43 9.45
N THR A 40 -15.07 11.20 8.37
CA THR A 40 -16.15 12.18 8.37
C THR A 40 -17.50 11.48 8.47
N ALA A 41 -17.73 10.43 7.69
CA ALA A 41 -18.95 9.63 7.75
C ALA A 41 -19.14 8.95 9.11
N MET A 42 -18.06 8.47 9.73
CA MET A 42 -18.09 7.74 11.00
C MET A 42 -18.30 8.63 12.23
N TYR A 43 -17.64 9.79 12.27
CA TYR A 43 -17.51 10.55 13.51
C TYR A 43 -18.25 11.89 13.50
N ARG A 44 -18.49 12.53 12.35
CA ARG A 44 -18.99 13.93 12.31
C ARG A 44 -20.32 14.13 13.03
N ASN A 45 -21.26 13.21 12.83
CA ASN A 45 -22.62 13.30 13.37
C ASN A 45 -22.92 12.19 14.38
N ASN A 46 -21.87 11.53 14.91
CA ASN A 46 -22.02 10.41 15.82
C ASN A 46 -22.26 10.90 17.25
N LYS A 47 -23.21 10.28 17.96
CA LYS A 47 -23.55 10.63 19.35
C LYS A 47 -22.62 9.96 20.37
N HIS A 48 -21.89 8.92 19.96
CA HIS A 48 -20.96 8.22 20.85
C HIS A 48 -19.59 8.90 20.85
N PRO A 49 -18.99 9.14 22.03
CA PRO A 49 -17.67 9.75 22.08
C PRO A 49 -16.59 8.86 21.50
N VAL A 50 -15.59 9.49 20.90
CA VAL A 50 -14.40 8.87 20.31
C VAL A 50 -13.33 8.74 21.38
N TYR A 51 -12.89 7.51 21.61
CA TYR A 51 -11.88 7.18 22.61
C TYR A 51 -10.71 6.43 21.97
N ILE A 52 -9.58 6.34 22.69
CA ILE A 52 -8.45 5.54 22.23
C ILE A 52 -8.84 4.05 22.17
N TRP A 53 -9.32 3.50 23.29
CA TRP A 53 -9.51 2.06 23.47
C TRP A 53 -10.97 1.58 23.52
N PRO A 54 -11.86 2.18 24.32
CA PRO A 54 -13.19 1.61 24.50
C PRO A 54 -14.04 1.72 23.23
N LEU A 55 -14.83 0.68 23.02
CA LEU A 55 -15.91 0.61 22.04
C LEU A 55 -17.08 1.56 22.46
N PRO A 56 -17.96 1.97 21.54
CA PRO A 56 -18.04 1.57 20.13
C PRO A 56 -17.08 2.32 19.20
N ASN A 57 -16.62 3.53 19.57
CA ASN A 57 -15.79 4.38 18.72
C ASN A 57 -14.33 4.39 19.18
N THR A 58 -13.64 3.25 19.02
CA THR A 58 -12.21 3.11 19.31
C THR A 58 -11.36 3.61 18.14
N LEU A 59 -10.45 4.56 18.40
CA LEU A 59 -9.43 4.98 17.44
C LEU A 59 -8.37 3.90 17.23
N ALA A 60 -7.92 3.23 18.30
CA ALA A 60 -6.90 2.19 18.22
C ALA A 60 -7.33 1.00 17.35
N GLY A 61 -8.58 0.58 17.50
CA GLY A 61 -9.17 -0.47 16.66
C GLY A 61 -9.38 -0.01 15.21
N ASP A 62 -9.87 1.22 15.00
CA ASP A 62 -10.08 1.77 13.66
C ASP A 62 -8.77 1.87 12.85
N ILE A 63 -7.70 2.40 13.44
CA ILE A 63 -6.39 2.47 12.76
C ILE A 63 -5.78 1.09 12.51
N ALA A 64 -6.01 0.11 13.39
CA ALA A 64 -5.56 -1.27 13.21
C ALA A 64 -6.23 -1.92 11.99
N VAL A 65 -7.56 -1.80 11.91
CA VAL A 65 -8.35 -2.31 10.78
C VAL A 65 -7.95 -1.58 9.49
N THR A 66 -7.68 -0.28 9.57
CA THR A 66 -7.23 0.52 8.44
C THR A 66 -5.93 -0.02 7.84
N ILE A 67 -4.93 -0.42 8.63
CA ILE A 67 -3.69 -1.04 8.09
C ILE A 67 -4.03 -2.31 7.30
N ILE A 68 -4.84 -3.20 7.88
CA ILE A 68 -5.14 -4.50 7.28
C ILE A 68 -5.82 -4.31 5.92
N ILE A 69 -6.85 -3.47 5.87
CA ILE A 69 -7.61 -3.21 4.65
C ILE A 69 -6.76 -2.45 3.64
N GLN A 70 -6.09 -1.38 4.06
CA GLN A 70 -5.29 -0.53 3.18
C GLN A 70 -4.17 -1.33 2.52
N GLN A 71 -3.35 -2.07 3.27
CA GLN A 71 -2.22 -2.81 2.68
C GLN A 71 -2.69 -3.93 1.75
N ALA A 72 -3.83 -4.56 2.03
CA ALA A 72 -4.43 -5.53 1.12
C ALA A 72 -4.89 -4.88 -0.19
N LEU A 73 -5.57 -3.73 -0.10
CA LEU A 73 -6.03 -2.99 -1.27
C LEU A 73 -4.87 -2.40 -2.08
N THR A 74 -3.88 -1.78 -1.44
CA THR A 74 -2.63 -1.30 -2.07
C THR A 74 -2.00 -2.43 -2.89
N TRP A 75 -1.81 -3.62 -2.30
CA TRP A 75 -1.24 -4.75 -3.02
C TRP A 75 -2.03 -5.14 -4.28
N ILE A 76 -3.35 -5.09 -4.23
CA ILE A 76 -4.21 -5.48 -5.36
C ILE A 76 -4.27 -4.36 -6.41
N LEU A 77 -4.60 -3.15 -5.99
CA LEU A 77 -4.89 -2.02 -6.86
C LEU A 77 -3.63 -1.52 -7.56
N ASP A 78 -2.50 -1.40 -6.87
CA ASP A 78 -1.27 -0.94 -7.51
C ASP A 78 -0.73 -1.95 -8.51
N ARG A 79 -0.92 -3.24 -8.24
CA ARG A 79 -0.59 -4.27 -9.23
C ARG A 79 -1.40 -4.11 -10.51
N LEU A 80 -2.69 -3.86 -10.37
CA LEU A 80 -3.58 -3.63 -11.51
C LEU A 80 -3.20 -2.34 -12.24
N ALA A 81 -2.89 -1.26 -11.51
CA ALA A 81 -2.47 0.02 -12.05
C ALA A 81 -1.16 -0.12 -12.85
N VAL A 82 -0.10 -0.68 -12.24
CA VAL A 82 1.20 -0.90 -12.89
C VAL A 82 1.06 -1.77 -14.13
N ARG A 83 0.27 -2.85 -14.09
CA ARG A 83 -0.02 -3.68 -15.27
C ARG A 83 -0.70 -2.88 -16.39
N GLY A 84 -1.66 -2.03 -16.04
CA GLY A 84 -2.31 -1.12 -16.98
C GLY A 84 -1.32 -0.16 -17.62
N ASP A 85 -0.42 0.41 -16.82
CA ASP A 85 0.57 1.38 -17.26
C ASP A 85 1.66 0.77 -18.14
N LEU A 86 2.08 -0.46 -17.83
CA LEU A 86 2.99 -1.26 -18.65
C LEU A 86 2.36 -1.57 -20.02
N LYS A 87 1.07 -1.95 -20.07
CA LYS A 87 0.34 -2.17 -21.33
C LYS A 87 0.25 -0.91 -22.19
N LYS A 88 0.15 0.26 -21.56
CA LYS A 88 0.14 1.56 -22.24
C LYS A 88 1.55 2.05 -22.62
N GLY A 89 2.60 1.37 -22.16
CA GLY A 89 4.00 1.75 -22.38
C GLY A 89 4.42 3.00 -21.59
N LEU A 90 3.71 3.37 -20.52
CA LEU A 90 4.03 4.55 -19.72
C LEU A 90 5.40 4.40 -19.06
N VAL A 91 5.67 3.23 -18.51
CA VAL A 91 6.94 2.83 -17.87
C VAL A 91 7.42 1.50 -18.47
N ALA A 92 8.71 1.20 -18.36
CA ALA A 92 9.24 -0.11 -18.76
C ALA A 92 9.13 -1.10 -17.59
N PRO A 93 9.02 -2.40 -17.84
CA PRO A 93 9.16 -3.39 -16.78
C PRO A 93 10.63 -3.50 -16.35
N LEU A 94 10.86 -4.01 -15.14
CA LEU A 94 12.20 -4.14 -14.55
C LEU A 94 12.66 -5.60 -14.51
N ARG A 95 13.95 -5.81 -14.66
CA ARG A 95 14.61 -7.10 -14.42
C ARG A 95 15.07 -7.21 -12.98
N MET A 96 15.00 -8.40 -12.41
CA MET A 96 15.53 -8.70 -11.09
C MET A 96 17.07 -8.65 -11.14
N PRO A 97 17.76 -7.97 -10.21
CA PRO A 97 19.22 -8.03 -10.11
C PRO A 97 19.73 -9.47 -9.93
N ALA A 98 20.87 -9.78 -10.56
CA ALA A 98 21.43 -11.12 -10.57
C ALA A 98 21.90 -11.58 -9.18
N GLU A 99 22.29 -10.62 -8.36
CA GLU A 99 22.76 -10.73 -6.98
C GLU A 99 21.62 -10.76 -5.94
N ALA A 100 20.36 -10.61 -6.36
CA ALA A 100 19.23 -10.60 -5.45
C ALA A 100 19.12 -11.92 -4.66
N SER A 101 18.94 -11.79 -3.33
CA SER A 101 18.86 -12.94 -2.43
C SER A 101 17.61 -13.79 -2.68
N LYS A 102 17.64 -15.06 -2.22
CA LYS A 102 16.49 -15.97 -2.32
C LYS A 102 15.23 -15.38 -1.67
N LEU A 103 15.39 -14.64 -0.57
CA LEU A 103 14.28 -14.01 0.14
C LEU A 103 13.64 -12.89 -0.68
N VAL A 104 14.43 -12.03 -1.32
CA VAL A 104 13.92 -10.95 -2.19
C VAL A 104 13.20 -11.55 -3.40
N ARG A 105 13.79 -12.56 -4.03
CA ARG A 105 13.18 -13.27 -5.16
C ARG A 105 11.86 -13.94 -4.79
N TRP A 106 11.82 -14.57 -3.62
CA TRP A 106 10.58 -15.09 -3.04
C TRP A 106 9.59 -13.96 -2.80
N PHE A 107 9.98 -12.86 -2.16
CA PHE A 107 9.02 -11.79 -1.86
C PHE A 107 8.39 -11.20 -3.13
N VAL A 108 9.17 -11.04 -4.20
CA VAL A 108 8.63 -10.61 -5.51
C VAL A 108 7.68 -11.66 -6.13
N GLY A 109 7.89 -12.94 -5.84
CA GLY A 109 7.06 -14.04 -6.36
C GLY A 109 7.61 -14.67 -7.63
N LEU A 110 8.94 -14.69 -7.80
CA LEU A 110 9.56 -15.22 -9.01
C LEU A 110 9.45 -16.74 -9.17
N GLU A 111 9.07 -17.46 -8.12
CA GLU A 111 8.77 -18.88 -8.23
C GLU A 111 7.51 -19.15 -9.09
N ASP A 112 6.56 -18.20 -9.17
CA ASP A 112 5.39 -18.30 -10.05
C ASP A 112 5.76 -18.19 -11.52
N VAL A 113 6.70 -17.30 -11.82
CA VAL A 113 7.19 -17.08 -13.17
C VAL A 113 7.78 -18.38 -13.74
N LYS A 114 8.39 -19.19 -12.88
CA LYS A 114 9.01 -20.47 -13.25
C LYS A 114 8.02 -21.65 -13.29
N ALA A 115 6.88 -21.56 -12.62
CA ALA A 115 5.89 -22.63 -12.52
C ALA A 115 4.45 -22.11 -12.73
N PRO A 116 4.10 -21.67 -13.95
CA PRO A 116 2.77 -21.12 -14.23
C PRO A 116 1.69 -22.20 -14.09
N GLY A 117 0.66 -21.96 -13.28
CA GLY A 117 -0.43 -22.94 -13.11
C GLY A 117 -1.44 -22.71 -11.98
N ARG A 118 -1.28 -21.68 -11.14
CA ARG A 118 -2.25 -21.31 -10.08
C ARG A 118 -2.72 -19.85 -10.21
N PRO A 119 -3.96 -19.54 -9.80
CA PRO A 119 -4.47 -18.17 -9.85
C PRO A 119 -3.64 -17.27 -8.92
N GLY A 120 -3.10 -16.18 -9.49
CA GLY A 120 -2.10 -15.35 -8.81
C GLY A 120 -2.53 -14.76 -7.46
N PHE A 121 -3.83 -14.58 -7.20
CA PHE A 121 -4.31 -14.04 -5.93
C PHE A 121 -3.99 -14.94 -4.72
N VAL A 122 -4.20 -16.25 -4.85
CA VAL A 122 -3.90 -17.22 -3.79
C VAL A 122 -2.40 -17.23 -3.47
N PHE A 123 -1.59 -16.95 -4.48
CA PHE A 123 -0.14 -16.97 -4.34
C PHE A 123 0.42 -15.76 -3.60
N HIS A 124 -0.10 -14.57 -3.87
CA HIS A 124 0.40 -13.35 -3.22
C HIS A 124 -0.12 -13.15 -1.80
N PHE A 125 -1.09 -13.95 -1.32
CA PHE A 125 -1.63 -13.84 0.03
C PHE A 125 -0.54 -13.77 1.11
N LYS A 126 0.48 -14.64 1.04
CA LYS A 126 1.60 -14.64 2.01
C LYS A 126 2.35 -13.31 2.04
N ARG A 127 2.51 -12.65 0.89
CA ARG A 127 3.23 -11.36 0.76
C ARG A 127 2.38 -10.20 1.25
N ILE A 128 1.07 -10.26 0.99
CA ILE A 128 0.09 -9.32 1.57
C ILE A 128 0.14 -9.40 3.09
N VAL A 129 0.12 -10.62 3.66
CA VAL A 129 0.23 -10.82 5.12
C VAL A 129 1.55 -10.26 5.65
N VAL A 130 2.69 -10.52 4.99
CA VAL A 130 3.98 -9.94 5.40
C VAL A 130 3.93 -8.41 5.37
N LEU A 131 3.38 -7.81 4.32
CA LEU A 131 3.24 -6.34 4.22
C LEU A 131 2.35 -5.80 5.34
N ILE A 132 1.19 -6.41 5.60
CA ILE A 132 0.28 -6.04 6.69
C ILE A 132 1.00 -6.11 8.03
N VAL A 133 1.67 -7.22 8.33
CA VAL A 133 2.36 -7.41 9.62
C VAL A 133 3.48 -6.39 9.79
N MET A 134 4.31 -6.18 8.77
CA MET A 134 5.39 -5.20 8.84
C MET A 134 4.86 -3.77 9.02
N SER A 135 3.82 -3.39 8.27
CA SER A 135 3.16 -2.10 8.44
C SER A 135 2.50 -1.98 9.81
N PHE A 136 1.87 -3.03 10.33
CA PHE A 136 1.25 -3.03 11.65
C PHE A 136 2.29 -2.80 12.75
N LEU A 137 3.38 -3.57 12.73
CA LEU A 137 4.45 -3.47 13.73
C LEU A 137 5.15 -2.10 13.74
N VAL A 138 5.14 -1.39 12.62
CA VAL A 138 5.74 -0.05 12.52
C VAL A 138 4.72 1.03 12.83
N TYR A 139 3.66 1.13 12.04
CA TYR A 139 2.74 2.27 12.08
C TYR A 139 1.87 2.24 13.32
N TRP A 140 1.32 1.07 13.70
CA TRP A 140 0.38 1.02 14.81
C TRP A 140 0.97 1.51 16.15
N PRO A 141 2.12 0.99 16.66
CA PRO A 141 2.66 1.47 17.93
C PRO A 141 3.13 2.92 17.88
N ILE A 142 3.71 3.37 16.75
CA ILE A 142 4.08 4.79 16.57
C ILE A 142 2.84 5.66 16.69
N THR A 143 1.75 5.29 16.02
CA THR A 143 0.50 6.05 16.06
C THR A 143 -0.14 6.05 17.44
N ILE A 144 -0.16 4.93 18.16
CA ILE A 144 -0.62 4.89 19.56
C ILE A 144 0.23 5.85 20.41
N GLY A 145 1.55 5.84 20.26
CA GLY A 145 2.44 6.77 20.94
C GLY A 145 2.11 8.25 20.66
N VAL A 146 1.87 8.60 19.39
CA VAL A 146 1.45 9.95 18.99
C VAL A 146 0.11 10.34 19.61
N ILE A 147 -0.89 9.46 19.58
CA ILE A 147 -2.22 9.72 20.17
C ILE A 147 -2.09 9.98 21.68
N TYR A 148 -1.31 9.16 22.41
CA TYR A 148 -1.08 9.38 23.83
C TYR A 148 -0.35 10.70 24.10
N GLY A 149 0.65 11.04 23.29
CA GLY A 149 1.35 12.32 23.39
C GLY A 149 0.42 13.53 23.17
N LEU A 150 -0.50 13.44 22.21
CA LEU A 150 -1.51 14.48 21.95
C LEU A 150 -2.50 14.59 23.12
N LYS A 151 -2.97 13.47 23.65
CA LYS A 151 -3.85 13.44 24.83
C LYS A 151 -3.21 14.13 26.04
N SER A 152 -1.92 13.91 26.28
CA SER A 152 -1.18 14.56 27.38
C SER A 152 -1.01 16.07 27.20
N GLY A 153 -1.19 16.60 25.99
CA GLY A 153 -1.15 18.04 25.69
C GLY A 153 -2.53 18.69 25.59
N ASP A 154 -3.55 18.08 26.20
CA ASP A 154 -4.97 18.50 26.17
C ASP A 154 -5.60 18.56 24.76
N VAL A 155 -4.94 18.02 23.73
CA VAL A 155 -5.50 17.95 22.37
C VAL A 155 -6.60 16.90 22.35
N GLY A 156 -7.84 17.36 22.12
CA GLY A 156 -9.02 16.49 22.09
C GLY A 156 -9.77 16.41 23.42
N ALA A 157 -9.27 17.06 24.49
CA ALA A 157 -9.99 17.17 25.76
C ALA A 157 -11.32 17.93 25.55
N ALA A 158 -12.44 17.21 25.52
CA ALA A 158 -13.77 17.82 25.43
C ALA A 158 -14.30 18.13 26.84
N THR A 159 -14.73 19.38 27.05
CA THR A 159 -15.52 19.80 28.22
C THR A 159 -17.02 19.66 27.92
N GLY A 160 -17.73 18.77 28.63
CA GLY A 160 -19.20 18.60 28.53
C GLY A 160 -19.69 17.14 28.62
N ASP A 161 -21.01 16.94 28.58
CA ASP A 161 -21.69 15.64 28.83
C ASP A 161 -21.41 14.53 27.78
N HIS A 162 -20.67 14.84 26.72
CA HIS A 162 -20.20 13.89 25.69
C HIS A 162 -18.67 13.93 25.52
N ALA A 163 -17.94 14.11 26.63
CA ALA A 163 -16.49 14.19 26.66
C ALA A 163 -15.82 12.85 26.27
N GLY A 164 -15.43 12.72 25.01
CA GLY A 164 -14.49 11.70 24.53
C GLY A 164 -13.09 12.28 24.41
N ASP A 165 -12.07 11.42 24.44
CA ASP A 165 -10.66 11.85 24.33
C ASP A 165 -10.36 12.64 23.05
N PHE A 166 -11.17 12.47 21.98
CA PHE A 166 -10.92 13.08 20.66
C PHE A 166 -12.20 13.53 19.93
N ASN A 167 -13.22 14.00 20.66
CA ASN A 167 -14.50 14.43 20.07
C ASN A 167 -14.47 15.79 19.35
N LEU A 168 -13.30 16.41 19.23
CA LEU A 168 -13.13 17.71 18.58
C LEU A 168 -13.16 17.57 17.05
N TRP A 169 -14.18 18.09 16.38
CA TRP A 169 -14.14 18.23 14.92
C TRP A 169 -13.13 19.30 14.50
N PRO A 170 -12.31 19.11 13.45
CA PRO A 170 -12.17 17.93 12.58
C PRO A 170 -10.98 17.02 12.95
N PHE A 171 -10.61 16.90 14.23
CA PHE A 171 -9.39 16.22 14.65
C PHE A 171 -9.34 14.75 14.22
N PRO A 172 -10.33 13.88 14.52
CA PRO A 172 -10.29 12.47 14.08
C PRO A 172 -10.14 12.31 12.57
N GLN A 173 -10.70 13.24 11.79
CA GLN A 173 -10.68 13.19 10.33
C GLN A 173 -9.32 13.58 9.77
N ILE A 174 -8.76 14.68 10.26
CA ILE A 174 -7.39 15.09 9.92
C ILE A 174 -6.42 13.98 10.33
N PHE A 175 -6.56 13.46 11.54
CA PHE A 175 -5.74 12.36 12.04
C PHE A 175 -5.80 11.15 11.10
N LYS A 176 -7.00 10.67 10.74
CA LYS A 176 -7.14 9.50 9.87
C LYS A 176 -6.62 9.78 8.45
N GLY A 177 -6.81 11.00 7.94
CA GLY A 177 -6.27 11.43 6.66
C GLY A 177 -4.74 11.45 6.64
N VAL A 178 -4.09 12.05 7.63
CA VAL A 178 -2.63 12.08 7.74
C VAL A 178 -2.07 10.68 7.95
N TYR A 179 -2.68 9.90 8.83
CA TYR A 179 -2.26 8.52 9.11
C TYR A 179 -2.27 7.65 7.86
N SER A 180 -3.35 7.69 7.09
CA SER A 180 -3.46 6.95 5.83
C SER A 180 -2.55 7.49 4.73
N ALA A 181 -2.30 8.81 4.68
CA ALA A 181 -1.25 9.37 3.83
C ALA A 181 0.10 8.73 4.14
N CYS A 182 0.46 8.61 5.43
CA CYS A 182 1.71 7.96 5.83
C CYS A 182 1.76 6.48 5.46
N LEU A 183 0.63 5.75 5.51
CA LEU A 183 0.56 4.36 5.03
C LEU A 183 0.78 4.26 3.51
N GLY A 184 0.31 5.25 2.74
CA GLY A 184 0.53 5.35 1.30
C GLY A 184 2.01 5.42 0.87
N LEU A 185 2.93 5.69 1.81
CA LEU A 185 4.39 5.57 1.57
C LEU A 185 4.83 4.13 1.26
N THR A 186 3.98 3.13 1.50
CA THR A 186 4.25 1.73 1.17
C THR A 186 3.89 1.36 -0.27
N THR A 187 3.06 2.17 -0.93
CA THR A 187 2.64 1.98 -2.33
C THR A 187 3.80 1.90 -3.35
N PRO A 188 4.84 2.78 -3.33
CA PRO A 188 5.92 2.67 -4.31
C PRO A 188 6.70 1.35 -4.20
N PHE A 189 6.74 0.74 -3.01
CA PHE A 189 7.36 -0.57 -2.82
C PHE A 189 6.57 -1.68 -3.52
N VAL A 190 5.24 -1.70 -3.38
CA VAL A 190 4.37 -2.65 -4.10
C VAL A 190 4.50 -2.46 -5.61
N SER A 191 4.49 -1.21 -6.07
CA SER A 191 4.63 -0.89 -7.49
C SER A 191 6.00 -1.33 -8.05
N TYR A 192 7.07 -1.13 -7.28
CA TYR A 192 8.41 -1.62 -7.64
C TYR A 192 8.48 -3.15 -7.74
N VAL A 193 7.93 -3.86 -6.75
CA VAL A 193 7.81 -5.33 -6.77
C VAL A 193 7.07 -5.80 -8.02
N THR A 194 6.00 -5.09 -8.39
CA THR A 194 5.20 -5.42 -9.57
C THR A 194 5.96 -5.20 -10.87
N LEU A 195 6.71 -4.10 -10.98
CA LEU A 195 7.55 -3.83 -12.16
C LEU A 195 8.55 -4.95 -12.41
N ILE A 196 9.16 -5.49 -11.34
CA ILE A 196 10.08 -6.61 -11.44
C ILE A 196 9.36 -7.90 -11.81
N TYR A 197 8.26 -8.21 -11.12
CA TYR A 197 7.47 -9.42 -11.38
C TYR A 197 7.04 -9.50 -12.85
N GLU A 198 6.52 -8.39 -13.41
CA GLU A 198 6.07 -8.34 -14.80
C GLU A 198 7.25 -8.40 -15.79
N GLY A 199 8.41 -7.81 -15.47
CA GLY A 199 9.59 -7.92 -16.32
C GLY A 199 10.24 -9.30 -16.34
N GLU A 200 10.18 -10.03 -15.23
CA GLU A 200 10.57 -11.44 -15.20
C GLU A 200 9.57 -12.32 -15.96
N THR A 201 8.28 -12.06 -15.80
CA THR A 201 7.22 -12.77 -16.54
C THR A 201 7.39 -12.58 -18.05
N GLN A 202 7.64 -11.34 -18.49
CA GLN A 202 7.81 -11.04 -19.92
C GLN A 202 9.03 -11.73 -20.53
N ALA A 203 10.17 -11.75 -19.83
CA ALA A 203 11.36 -12.41 -20.37
C ALA A 203 11.25 -13.93 -20.41
N ALA A 204 10.60 -14.53 -19.40
CA ALA A 204 10.34 -15.97 -19.38
C ALA A 204 9.45 -16.38 -20.58
N ALA A 205 8.43 -15.57 -20.89
CA ALA A 205 7.60 -15.79 -22.07
C ALA A 205 8.38 -15.66 -23.39
N GLY A 206 9.22 -14.62 -23.52
CA GLY A 206 10.05 -14.42 -24.71
C GLY A 206 11.03 -15.56 -24.97
N GLY A 207 11.72 -16.04 -23.93
CA GLY A 207 12.63 -17.19 -24.06
C GLY A 207 11.91 -18.50 -24.42
N ALA A 208 10.67 -18.68 -23.96
CA ALA A 208 9.85 -19.85 -24.33
C ALA A 208 9.39 -19.80 -25.80
N GLU A 209 9.15 -18.62 -26.36
CA GLU A 209 8.83 -18.46 -27.78
C GLU A 209 10.05 -18.71 -28.67
N GLU A 210 11.23 -18.21 -28.29
CA GLU A 210 12.48 -18.43 -29.03
C GLU A 210 12.89 -19.92 -29.04
N ALA A 211 12.74 -20.62 -27.91
CA ALA A 211 12.99 -22.06 -27.83
C ALA A 211 12.05 -22.89 -28.71
N LYS A 212 10.78 -22.46 -28.88
CA LYS A 212 9.84 -23.11 -29.79
C LYS A 212 10.14 -22.84 -31.26
N ALA A 213 10.70 -21.68 -31.58
CA ALA A 213 11.04 -21.32 -32.96
C ALA A 213 12.32 -22.02 -33.47
N THR A 214 13.14 -22.55 -32.56
CA THR A 214 14.43 -23.20 -32.85
C THR A 214 14.41 -24.73 -32.74
N ALA A 215 13.28 -25.31 -32.33
CA ALA A 215 13.04 -26.76 -32.23
C ALA A 215 12.22 -27.28 -33.41
#